data_AF-A0A061DRH0-F1
#
_entry.id   AF-A0A061DRH0-F1
#
_cell.length_a   1.000
_cell.length_b   1.000
_cell.length_c   1.000
_cell.angle_alpha   90.00
_cell.angle_beta   90.00
_cell.angle_gamma   90.00
#
_symmetry.space_group_name_H-M   'P 1'
#
loop_
_entity.id
_entity.type
_entity.pdbx_description
1 polymer ?
#
loop_
_entity_poly.entity_id
_entity_poly.type
_entity_poly.pdbx_seq_one_letter_code
_entity_poly.pdbx_strand_id
1 'polypeptide(L)'
;MENESMFIRFCMARKKDNKEAMIKALGTVCKTKGKLTVKEIGESNFLFRFVEKDYYDRIKEGHLWCFDRNVMVLKDYDEEFMEPKDLDFGKEEFWPQTTGLPTRLMNKEVAKAIGNMVVRFIRVDGDEEDLRDRFMKIRVLLDLSKPLRRGIMLSMEDGKARWLAIQYERLPRFRYNCGVMGHNKDCTNTCLDDNGEEDKAKDGMADDRSRSNDGVGAQSRFTSRTLNEILSDNNMEDSASDCQNRSEERDEPDPGAIGNRTHEQEIRFPHHLCDCAPIEADDKARIQFAQNLEFLETEFFMNVTRGEGLGAYAPEFAKGGPPPIGAKKANLDPLLVESSRNLVIRKAIVTKVGGIPRPLLDTSSENFAKLFDKAVGYCLDPPFDPYANTNNFLLASYAIPYVGLEGYVGTIPFLHNYTSRKLVASLLGVESGQDAVLRALLYEKACEKVEPYDITVADFTNMISGLRNKLANCGIKDEGLIVPLELGAENRTTSNVLSADTNSLYYARTPPEILRIVYGDGDEHKPGAFFPEGANGNIPRAHL
;
A
#
# COMPACT_ATOMS: atom_id res chain seq x y z
N MET A 1 18.83 30.69 -37.39
CA MET A 1 17.92 29.86 -36.58
C MET A 1 18.76 29.34 -35.44
N GLU A 2 18.67 29.98 -34.29
CA GLU A 2 19.34 29.50 -33.07
C GLU A 2 18.68 28.18 -32.69
N ASN A 3 19.49 27.12 -32.58
CA ASN A 3 19.02 25.84 -32.10
C ASN A 3 19.06 25.89 -30.57
N GLU A 4 17.90 25.76 -29.93
CA GLU A 4 17.82 25.65 -28.46
C GLU A 4 18.46 24.33 -28.02
N SER A 5 19.25 24.39 -26.96
CA SER A 5 19.99 23.23 -26.45
C SER A 5 19.69 22.99 -24.98
N MET A 6 19.58 21.71 -24.62
CA MET A 6 19.29 21.26 -23.27
C MET A 6 20.22 20.13 -22.90
N PHE A 7 20.80 20.22 -21.71
CA PHE A 7 21.61 19.15 -21.15
C PHE A 7 20.74 18.30 -20.22
N ILE A 8 20.69 17.01 -20.48
CA ILE A 8 19.95 16.04 -19.69
C ILE A 8 20.93 15.08 -19.05
N ARG A 9 20.92 15.02 -17.72
CA ARG A 9 21.64 14.00 -16.96
C ARG A 9 20.69 12.98 -16.40
N PHE A 10 21.01 11.72 -16.62
CA PHE A 10 20.35 10.61 -15.96
C PHE A 10 21.05 10.35 -14.65
N CYS A 11 20.42 10.80 -13.58
CA CYS A 11 20.85 10.43 -12.25
C CYS A 11 20.41 8.98 -12.01
N MET A 12 21.36 8.11 -11.65
CA MET A 12 21.13 6.76 -11.08
C MET A 12 20.88 5.62 -12.08
N ALA A 13 21.10 5.81 -13.38
CA ALA A 13 21.02 4.74 -14.38
C ALA A 13 22.18 3.72 -14.27
N ARG A 14 21.89 2.41 -14.39
CA ARG A 14 22.90 1.34 -14.53
C ARG A 14 22.87 0.76 -15.96
N LYS A 15 24.05 0.70 -16.60
CA LYS A 15 24.40 0.05 -17.90
C LYS A 15 24.05 0.78 -19.21
N LYS A 16 24.89 0.50 -20.23
CA LYS A 16 24.85 0.95 -21.63
C LYS A 16 23.61 0.52 -22.42
N ASP A 17 22.90 -0.52 -21.98
CA ASP A 17 21.83 -1.19 -22.76
C ASP A 17 20.52 -0.38 -22.87
N ASN A 18 20.37 0.71 -22.11
CA ASN A 18 19.15 1.54 -22.09
C ASN A 18 19.19 2.75 -23.05
N LYS A 19 20.32 3.00 -23.73
CA LYS A 19 20.56 4.21 -24.53
C LYS A 19 19.65 4.31 -25.76
N GLU A 20 19.55 3.24 -26.55
CA GLU A 20 18.74 3.25 -27.79
C GLU A 20 17.24 3.27 -27.49
N ALA A 21 16.82 2.52 -26.47
CA ALA A 21 15.45 2.53 -25.97
C ALA A 21 15.03 3.93 -25.48
N MET A 22 15.94 4.64 -24.80
CA MET A 22 15.76 6.01 -24.34
C MET A 22 15.60 7.01 -25.50
N ILE A 23 16.53 7.02 -26.47
CA ILE A 23 16.44 7.92 -27.64
C ILE A 23 15.12 7.68 -28.39
N LYS A 24 14.73 6.41 -28.54
CA LYS A 24 13.46 6.03 -29.18
C LYS A 24 12.24 6.47 -28.38
N ALA A 25 12.25 6.32 -27.06
CA ALA A 25 11.16 6.72 -26.19
C ALA A 25 10.99 8.24 -26.16
N LEU A 26 12.08 9.01 -26.02
CA LEU A 26 12.04 10.46 -26.06
C LEU A 26 11.57 10.97 -27.43
N GLY A 27 12.05 10.37 -28.52
CA GLY A 27 11.54 10.67 -29.87
C GLY A 27 10.04 10.36 -30.04
N THR A 28 9.54 9.33 -29.34
CA THR A 28 8.12 8.94 -29.37
C THR A 28 7.25 9.90 -28.55
N VAL A 29 7.65 10.20 -27.31
CA VAL A 29 6.94 11.14 -26.41
C VAL A 29 6.84 12.52 -27.04
N CYS A 30 7.91 12.98 -27.68
CA CYS A 30 7.94 14.30 -28.29
C CYS A 30 7.27 14.35 -29.67
N LYS A 31 6.88 13.20 -30.26
CA LYS A 31 6.42 13.08 -31.66
C LYS A 31 7.42 13.70 -32.66
N THR A 32 8.72 13.63 -32.39
CA THR A 32 9.79 14.34 -33.11
C THR A 32 10.54 13.41 -34.07
N LYS A 33 9.90 12.97 -35.17
CA LYS A 33 10.69 12.35 -36.25
C LYS A 33 11.52 13.43 -36.97
N GLY A 34 12.84 13.41 -36.77
CA GLY A 34 13.82 14.21 -37.53
C GLY A 34 14.14 15.62 -37.02
N LYS A 35 13.63 16.03 -35.84
CA LYS A 35 13.72 17.41 -35.31
C LYS A 35 14.50 17.56 -33.99
N LEU A 36 15.14 16.48 -33.55
CA LEU A 36 15.93 16.41 -32.31
C LEU A 36 17.25 15.70 -32.61
N THR A 37 18.38 16.29 -32.20
CA THR A 37 19.68 15.59 -32.19
C THR A 37 20.10 15.34 -30.75
N VAL A 38 20.54 14.11 -30.46
CA VAL A 38 21.01 13.71 -29.13
C VAL A 38 22.47 13.30 -29.23
N LYS A 39 23.35 13.95 -28.46
CA LYS A 39 24.76 13.64 -28.36
C LYS A 39 25.11 13.26 -26.92
N GLU A 40 25.77 12.14 -26.72
CA GLU A 40 26.27 11.75 -25.40
C GLU A 40 27.56 12.54 -25.08
N ILE A 41 27.63 13.11 -23.87
CA ILE A 41 28.75 13.92 -23.40
C ILE A 41 29.20 13.39 -22.03
N GLY A 42 29.94 12.28 -22.04
CA GLY A 42 30.38 11.58 -20.83
C GLY A 42 29.36 10.57 -20.32
N GLU A 43 29.60 9.99 -19.14
CA GLU A 43 28.73 8.95 -18.58
C GLU A 43 27.39 9.53 -18.08
N SER A 44 26.28 9.00 -18.59
CA SER A 44 24.90 9.37 -18.20
C SER A 44 24.50 10.82 -18.50
N ASN A 45 25.24 11.50 -19.35
CA ASN A 45 25.06 12.90 -19.73
C ASN A 45 24.75 13.00 -21.22
N PHE A 46 23.70 13.71 -21.59
CA PHE A 46 23.22 13.79 -22.97
C PHE A 46 22.84 15.23 -23.31
N LEU A 47 23.39 15.73 -24.41
CA LEU A 47 23.04 17.00 -25.02
C LEU A 47 21.95 16.80 -26.06
N PHE A 48 20.83 17.48 -25.85
CA PHE A 48 19.68 17.51 -26.75
C PHE A 48 19.70 18.85 -27.48
N ARG A 49 19.68 18.83 -28.81
CA ARG A 49 19.49 20.04 -29.61
C ARG A 49 18.17 19.96 -30.35
N PHE A 50 17.37 20.99 -30.15
CA PHE A 50 16.04 21.11 -30.71
C PHE A 50 16.12 22.00 -31.95
N VAL A 51 15.53 21.52 -33.04
CA VAL A 51 15.41 22.30 -34.27
C VAL A 51 14.29 23.34 -34.16
N GLU A 52 13.26 23.07 -33.34
CA GLU A 52 12.11 23.95 -33.12
C GLU A 52 11.89 24.17 -31.62
N LYS A 53 11.70 25.44 -31.24
CA LYS A 53 11.54 25.90 -29.86
C LYS A 53 10.34 25.26 -29.14
N ASP A 54 9.23 25.05 -29.85
CA ASP A 54 8.02 24.41 -29.31
C ASP A 54 8.29 23.05 -28.66
N TYR A 55 9.27 22.27 -29.14
CA TYR A 55 9.62 20.99 -28.53
C TYR A 55 10.46 21.15 -27.27
N TYR A 56 11.35 22.14 -27.25
CA TYR A 56 12.10 22.50 -26.07
C TYR A 56 11.14 22.95 -24.96
N ASP A 57 10.20 23.85 -25.28
CA ASP A 57 9.19 24.33 -24.32
C ASP A 57 8.29 23.19 -23.84
N ARG A 58 7.83 22.30 -24.73
CA ARG A 58 7.01 21.14 -24.34
C ARG A 58 7.74 20.11 -23.48
N ILE A 59 9.06 19.95 -23.60
CA ILE A 59 9.83 19.06 -22.70
C ILE A 59 10.04 19.74 -21.34
N LYS A 60 10.33 21.04 -21.37
CA LYS A 60 10.50 21.87 -20.17
C LYS A 60 9.20 21.98 -19.35
N GLU A 61 8.06 22.02 -20.04
CA GLU A 61 6.73 22.05 -19.44
C GLU A 61 6.17 20.65 -19.17
N GLY A 62 6.40 19.69 -20.06
CA GLY A 62 5.72 18.38 -20.13
C GLY A 62 6.17 17.32 -19.13
N HIS A 63 6.92 17.70 -18.09
CA HIS A 63 7.13 16.86 -16.91
C HIS A 63 7.79 15.50 -17.16
N LEU A 64 8.90 15.46 -17.90
CA LEU A 64 9.65 14.23 -18.15
C LEU A 64 10.81 14.03 -17.16
N TRP A 65 10.51 13.94 -15.87
CA TRP A 65 11.51 13.80 -14.80
C TRP A 65 11.96 12.35 -14.57
N CYS A 66 11.34 11.38 -15.24
CA CYS A 66 11.62 9.96 -15.03
C CYS A 66 11.55 9.13 -16.30
N PHE A 67 12.58 8.30 -16.52
CA PHE A 67 12.59 7.28 -17.55
C PHE A 67 13.20 5.98 -17.00
N ASP A 68 12.50 4.87 -17.24
CA ASP A 68 12.81 3.54 -16.68
C ASP A 68 13.15 3.59 -15.17
N ARG A 69 12.35 4.35 -14.41
CA ARG A 69 12.50 4.53 -12.95
C ARG A 69 13.82 5.18 -12.50
N ASN A 70 14.49 5.94 -13.38
CA ASN A 70 15.63 6.82 -13.07
C ASN A 70 15.21 8.30 -13.15
N VAL A 71 15.79 9.18 -12.32
CA VAL A 71 15.54 10.63 -12.41
C VAL A 71 16.28 11.17 -13.63
N MET A 72 15.57 11.91 -14.47
CA MET A 72 16.13 12.77 -15.50
C MET A 72 16.20 14.18 -14.94
N VAL A 73 17.40 14.77 -14.92
CA VAL A 73 17.62 16.16 -14.54
C VAL A 73 17.85 16.96 -15.81
N LEU A 74 16.98 17.94 -16.06
CA LEU A 74 16.95 18.73 -17.29
C LEU A 74 17.50 20.12 -16.97
N LYS A 75 18.53 20.55 -17.71
CA LYS A 75 19.13 21.88 -17.56
C LYS A 75 19.20 22.57 -18.91
N ASP A 76 18.78 23.83 -18.92
CA ASP A 76 19.01 24.73 -20.04
C ASP A 76 20.51 24.84 -20.27
N TYR A 77 20.92 24.77 -21.54
CA TYR A 77 22.34 24.76 -21.86
C TYR A 77 22.61 25.62 -23.09
N ASP A 78 23.38 26.67 -22.86
CA ASP A 78 23.91 27.51 -23.92
C ASP A 78 25.31 27.02 -24.29
N GLU A 79 25.44 26.46 -25.50
CA GLU A 79 26.71 25.91 -26.00
C GLU A 79 27.81 26.97 -26.17
N GLU A 80 27.45 28.25 -26.28
CA GLU A 80 28.41 29.34 -26.50
C GLU A 80 28.97 29.88 -25.18
N PHE A 81 28.15 29.92 -24.12
CA PHE A 81 28.50 30.58 -22.86
C PHE A 81 28.64 29.65 -21.65
N MET A 82 28.26 28.37 -21.76
CA MET A 82 28.29 27.43 -20.63
C MET A 82 29.16 26.19 -20.92
N GLU A 83 29.90 25.73 -19.92
CA GLU A 83 30.51 24.40 -19.97
C GLU A 83 29.63 23.36 -19.25
N PRO A 84 29.60 22.09 -19.70
CA PRO A 84 28.77 21.05 -19.06
C PRO A 84 29.06 20.82 -17.58
N LYS A 85 30.27 21.17 -17.12
CA LYS A 85 30.72 21.05 -15.73
C LYS A 85 30.07 22.09 -14.80
N ASP A 86 29.57 23.19 -15.35
CA ASP A 86 28.97 24.30 -14.59
C ASP A 86 27.49 24.04 -14.26
N LEU A 87 26.93 22.94 -14.79
CA LEU A 87 25.54 22.54 -14.58
C LEU A 87 25.37 21.76 -13.27
N ASP A 88 24.53 22.27 -12.37
CA ASP A 88 24.16 21.60 -11.11
C ASP A 88 23.08 20.55 -11.35
N PHE A 89 23.46 19.27 -11.37
CA PHE A 89 22.52 18.15 -11.49
C PHE A 89 22.04 17.60 -10.15
N GLY A 90 22.40 18.23 -9.03
CA GLY A 90 22.00 17.83 -7.68
C GLY A 90 20.57 18.23 -7.32
N LYS A 91 19.93 19.11 -8.10
CA LYS A 91 18.59 19.64 -7.81
C LYS A 91 17.67 19.60 -9.02
N GLU A 92 16.40 19.29 -8.76
CA GLU A 92 15.36 19.28 -9.79
C GLU A 92 14.00 19.73 -9.24
N GLU A 93 13.16 20.29 -10.11
CA GLU A 93 11.83 20.76 -9.77
C GLU A 93 10.80 19.63 -9.81
N PHE A 94 10.01 19.50 -8.74
CA PHE A 94 8.94 18.51 -8.64
C PHE A 94 7.61 19.19 -8.33
N TRP A 95 6.52 18.48 -8.61
CA TRP A 95 5.15 18.87 -8.30
C TRP A 95 4.53 17.98 -7.22
N PRO A 96 4.95 18.10 -5.94
CA PRO A 96 4.24 17.45 -4.86
C PRO A 96 2.81 17.98 -4.72
N GLN A 97 1.90 17.05 -4.44
CA GLN A 97 0.56 17.33 -3.96
C GLN A 97 0.57 17.43 -2.44
N THR A 98 0.01 18.51 -1.91
CA THR A 98 -0.23 18.68 -0.47
C THR A 98 -1.70 18.44 -0.16
N THR A 99 -1.98 17.49 0.72
CA THR A 99 -3.33 17.11 1.16
C THR A 99 -3.52 17.34 2.66
N GLY A 100 -4.77 17.46 3.11
CA GLY A 100 -5.11 17.68 4.52
C GLY A 100 -5.22 19.16 4.93
N LEU A 101 -4.99 20.09 4.00
CA LEU A 101 -5.24 21.51 4.21
C LEU A 101 -6.75 21.78 4.04
N PRO A 102 -7.42 22.46 4.99
CA PRO A 102 -8.80 22.90 4.79
C PRO A 102 -8.91 23.83 3.58
N THR A 103 -9.94 23.66 2.75
CA THR A 103 -10.17 24.44 1.52
C THR A 103 -10.15 25.95 1.76
N ARG A 104 -10.61 26.42 2.93
CA ARG A 104 -10.57 27.83 3.33
C ARG A 104 -9.14 28.43 3.44
N LEU A 105 -8.12 27.59 3.57
CA LEU A 105 -6.71 27.99 3.71
C LEU A 105 -5.91 27.78 2.41
N MET A 106 -6.53 27.27 1.35
CA MET A 106 -5.86 27.05 0.08
C MET A 106 -5.73 28.36 -0.70
N ASN A 107 -4.66 29.09 -0.44
CA ASN A 107 -4.29 30.32 -1.14
C ASN A 107 -2.78 30.34 -1.44
N LYS A 108 -2.33 31.31 -2.24
CA LYS A 108 -0.96 31.39 -2.75
C LYS A 108 0.05 31.59 -1.62
N GLU A 109 -0.29 32.38 -0.62
CA GLU A 109 0.55 32.67 0.54
C GLU A 109 0.82 31.39 1.34
N VAL A 110 -0.24 30.59 1.58
CA VAL A 110 -0.15 29.29 2.24
C VAL A 110 0.58 28.27 1.35
N ALA A 111 0.40 28.31 0.03
CA ALA A 111 1.17 27.48 -0.91
C ALA A 111 2.68 27.77 -0.81
N LYS A 112 3.05 29.06 -0.82
CA LYS A 112 4.43 29.54 -0.73
C LYS A 112 5.07 29.12 0.59
N ALA A 113 4.34 29.35 1.68
CA ALA A 113 4.67 28.90 3.02
C ALA A 113 4.94 27.39 3.08
N ILE A 114 3.99 26.57 2.63
CA ILE A 114 4.12 25.12 2.60
C ILE A 114 5.33 24.72 1.76
N GLY A 115 5.47 25.24 0.54
CA GLY A 115 6.58 24.92 -0.36
C GLY A 115 7.96 25.21 0.23
N ASN A 116 8.10 26.32 0.97
CA ASN A 116 9.33 26.67 1.69
C ASN A 116 9.54 25.84 2.95
N MET A 117 8.48 25.33 3.58
CA MET A 117 8.59 24.33 4.63
C MET A 117 9.00 22.95 4.09
N VAL A 118 8.60 22.62 2.85
CA VAL A 118 9.02 21.39 2.18
C VAL A 118 10.50 21.49 1.81
N VAL A 119 10.85 22.43 0.92
CA VAL A 119 12.23 22.75 0.53
C VAL A 119 12.32 24.21 0.08
N ARG A 120 12.14 24.47 -1.22
CA ARG A 120 12.13 25.80 -1.81
C ARG A 120 10.93 25.89 -2.74
N PHE A 121 10.01 26.79 -2.43
CA PHE A 121 8.86 27.07 -3.27
C PHE A 121 9.30 27.69 -4.61
N ILE A 122 8.66 27.25 -5.70
CA ILE A 122 8.82 27.83 -7.04
C ILE A 122 7.50 28.50 -7.46
N ARG A 123 6.41 27.72 -7.52
CA ARG A 123 5.06 28.21 -7.85
C ARG A 123 3.99 27.23 -7.39
N VAL A 124 2.73 27.61 -7.47
CA VAL A 124 1.57 26.73 -7.27
C VAL A 124 0.85 26.50 -8.61
N ASP A 125 0.19 25.36 -8.77
CA ASP A 125 -0.61 25.01 -9.94
C ASP A 125 -2.00 25.65 -9.85
N GLY A 126 -2.52 26.21 -10.95
CA GLY A 126 -3.82 26.90 -11.01
C GLY A 126 -3.74 28.43 -11.11
N ASP A 127 -4.87 29.06 -11.45
CA ASP A 127 -5.01 30.52 -11.44
C ASP A 127 -4.95 31.06 -10.01
N GLU A 128 -4.27 32.19 -9.82
CA GLU A 128 -3.96 32.74 -8.49
C GLU A 128 -5.20 33.09 -7.65
N GLU A 129 -6.37 33.18 -8.29
CA GLU A 129 -7.63 33.59 -7.67
C GLU A 129 -8.42 32.44 -7.04
N ASP A 130 -8.23 31.18 -7.48
CA ASP A 130 -8.94 30.03 -6.90
C ASP A 130 -8.12 28.73 -6.87
N LEU A 131 -7.39 28.55 -5.78
CA LEU A 131 -6.60 27.35 -5.48
C LEU A 131 -7.40 26.30 -4.69
N ARG A 132 -8.73 26.47 -4.59
CA ARG A 132 -9.62 25.62 -3.79
C ARG A 132 -9.94 24.32 -4.52
N ASP A 133 -9.07 23.34 -4.34
CA ASP A 133 -9.27 21.97 -4.81
C ASP A 133 -9.16 20.98 -3.63
N ARG A 134 -9.19 19.67 -3.89
CA ARG A 134 -8.97 18.61 -2.89
C ARG A 134 -7.52 18.57 -2.39
N PHE A 135 -6.57 19.10 -3.17
CA PHE A 135 -5.14 19.16 -2.85
C PHE A 135 -4.51 20.38 -3.51
N MET A 136 -3.38 20.85 -2.96
CA MET A 136 -2.57 21.88 -3.60
C MET A 136 -1.37 21.26 -4.29
N LYS A 137 -1.21 21.49 -5.59
CA LYS A 137 0.02 21.14 -6.32
C LYS A 137 1.00 22.29 -6.23
N ILE A 138 2.12 22.05 -5.56
CA ILE A 138 3.11 23.08 -5.27
C ILE A 138 4.41 22.67 -5.94
N ARG A 139 4.88 23.46 -6.91
CA ARG A 139 6.19 23.26 -7.53
C ARG A 139 7.28 23.63 -6.54
N VAL A 140 8.19 22.71 -6.27
CA VAL A 140 9.33 22.92 -5.36
C VAL A 140 10.63 22.46 -6.00
N LEU A 141 11.73 23.15 -5.69
CA LEU A 141 13.08 22.73 -6.08
C LEU A 141 13.63 21.76 -5.02
N LEU A 142 13.75 20.49 -5.36
CA LEU A 142 14.27 19.44 -4.47
C LEU A 142 15.76 19.23 -4.68
N ASP A 143 16.47 18.97 -3.58
CA ASP A 143 17.84 18.47 -3.58
C ASP A 143 17.82 16.93 -3.60
N LEU A 144 18.31 16.33 -4.68
CA LEU A 144 18.27 14.89 -4.92
C LEU A 144 19.14 14.11 -3.94
N SER A 145 20.09 14.76 -3.27
CA SER A 145 20.95 14.15 -2.25
C SER A 145 20.28 14.06 -0.88
N LYS A 146 19.15 14.76 -0.68
CA LYS A 146 18.46 14.85 0.60
C LYS A 146 17.22 13.95 0.65
N PRO A 147 16.82 13.51 1.86
CA PRO A 147 15.59 12.74 2.01
C PRO A 147 14.35 13.54 1.59
N LEU A 148 13.41 12.88 0.91
CA LEU A 148 12.12 13.47 0.56
C LEU A 148 11.25 13.69 1.81
N ARG A 149 10.64 14.88 1.95
CA ARG A 149 9.73 15.18 3.06
C ARG A 149 8.33 14.63 2.77
N ARG A 150 7.80 13.81 3.66
CA ARG A 150 6.51 13.11 3.47
C ARG A 150 5.30 13.83 4.10
N GLY A 151 5.56 14.86 4.90
CA GLY A 151 4.53 15.75 5.40
C GLY A 151 5.07 16.81 6.34
N ILE A 152 4.21 17.74 6.72
CA ILE A 152 4.50 18.83 7.65
C ILE A 152 3.38 18.95 8.68
N MET A 153 3.73 19.35 9.90
CA MET A 153 2.75 19.64 10.93
C MET A 153 2.46 21.14 10.94
N LEU A 154 1.21 21.52 10.71
CA LEU A 154 0.77 22.91 10.68
C LEU A 154 -0.08 23.21 11.91
N SER A 155 0.36 24.15 12.75
CA SER A 155 -0.41 24.61 13.90
C SER A 155 -1.44 25.66 13.47
N MET A 156 -2.70 25.37 13.70
CA MET A 156 -3.85 26.21 13.34
C MET A 156 -4.19 27.21 14.45
N GLU A 157 -4.94 28.26 14.10
CA GLU A 157 -5.43 29.29 15.05
C GLU A 157 -6.34 28.73 16.15
N ASP A 158 -6.98 27.58 15.91
CA ASP A 158 -7.79 26.85 16.89
C ASP A 158 -6.95 26.10 17.94
N GLY A 159 -5.62 26.27 17.91
CA GLY A 159 -4.66 25.62 18.79
C GLY A 159 -4.36 24.16 18.43
N LYS A 160 -4.94 23.63 17.35
CA LYS A 160 -4.74 22.23 16.92
C LYS A 160 -3.67 22.14 15.84
N ALA A 161 -2.75 21.20 16.01
CA ALA A 161 -1.80 20.81 14.98
C ALA A 161 -2.46 19.86 13.98
N ARG A 162 -2.29 20.10 12.67
CA ARG A 162 -2.79 19.25 11.59
C ARG A 162 -1.64 18.77 10.72
N TRP A 163 -1.63 17.48 10.44
CA TRP A 163 -0.68 16.88 9.52
C TRP A 163 -1.10 17.14 8.08
N LEU A 164 -0.22 17.79 7.32
CA LEU A 164 -0.35 17.94 5.88
C LEU A 164 0.54 16.91 5.21
N ALA A 165 -0.04 16.01 4.43
CA ALA A 165 0.71 14.99 3.73
C ALA A 165 1.23 15.52 2.39
N ILE A 166 2.52 15.28 2.12
CA ILE A 166 3.20 15.66 0.88
C ILE A 166 3.37 14.40 0.05
N GLN A 167 2.72 14.35 -1.11
CA GLN A 167 2.76 13.22 -2.01
C GLN A 167 3.45 13.63 -3.31
N TYR A 168 4.53 12.96 -3.65
CA TYR A 168 5.23 13.19 -4.91
C TYR A 168 4.70 12.24 -5.98
N GLU A 169 4.35 12.77 -7.15
CA GLU A 169 3.92 11.94 -8.28
C GLU A 169 5.13 11.31 -8.98
N ARG A 170 5.01 10.02 -9.37
CA ARG A 170 5.94 9.32 -10.27
C ARG A 170 7.42 9.34 -9.85
N LEU A 171 7.71 9.20 -8.55
CA LEU A 171 9.08 9.15 -8.03
C LEU A 171 9.89 7.97 -8.59
N PRO A 172 11.16 8.19 -8.96
CA PRO A 172 12.14 7.13 -9.28
C PRO A 172 12.51 6.27 -8.07
N ARG A 173 13.29 5.19 -8.25
CA ARG A 173 13.69 4.30 -7.14
C ARG A 173 14.35 5.08 -5.99
N PHE A 174 13.80 4.99 -4.78
CA PHE A 174 14.39 5.50 -3.54
C PHE A 174 14.32 4.42 -2.43
N ARG A 175 15.23 4.49 -1.44
CA ARG A 175 15.23 3.55 -0.28
C ARG A 175 14.39 4.11 0.86
N TYR A 176 13.48 3.31 1.40
CA TYR A 176 12.59 3.72 2.49
C TYR A 176 13.31 4.15 3.78
N ASN A 177 14.42 3.49 4.14
CA ASN A 177 15.19 3.76 5.37
C ASN A 177 15.93 5.12 5.36
N CYS A 178 16.51 5.54 4.23
CA CYS A 178 17.26 6.80 4.17
C CYS A 178 16.48 7.93 3.48
N GLY A 179 15.40 7.63 2.74
CA GLY A 179 14.56 8.62 2.05
C GLY A 179 15.23 9.32 0.86
N VAL A 180 16.49 8.99 0.54
CA VAL A 180 17.29 9.58 -0.56
C VAL A 180 17.04 8.81 -1.87
N MET A 181 16.93 9.55 -2.97
CA MET A 181 16.75 8.98 -4.32
C MET A 181 18.04 8.28 -4.78
N GLY A 182 17.93 7.06 -5.35
CA GLY A 182 19.07 6.37 -6.00
C GLY A 182 19.90 5.40 -5.21
N HIS A 183 19.69 5.29 -3.89
CA HIS A 183 20.46 4.38 -3.06
C HIS A 183 20.00 2.93 -3.28
N ASN A 184 20.94 1.98 -3.45
CA ASN A 184 20.68 0.54 -3.64
C ASN A 184 21.16 -0.29 -2.43
N LYS A 185 21.11 -1.64 -2.52
CA LYS A 185 21.41 -2.60 -1.43
C LYS A 185 22.70 -2.27 -0.63
N ASP A 186 23.72 -1.70 -1.27
CA ASP A 186 25.05 -1.43 -0.71
C ASP A 186 25.23 -0.04 -0.06
N CYS A 187 24.15 0.67 0.28
CA CYS A 187 24.24 1.94 0.99
C CYS A 187 24.75 1.73 2.44
N THR A 188 25.99 2.15 2.70
CA THR A 188 26.68 2.02 4.01
C THR A 188 26.56 3.26 4.90
N ASN A 189 25.79 4.27 4.50
CA ASN A 189 25.60 5.46 5.33
C ASN A 189 24.80 5.07 6.59
N THR A 190 25.53 4.74 7.65
CA THR A 190 25.09 4.98 9.02
C THR A 190 24.70 6.45 9.10
N CYS A 191 23.47 6.73 9.53
CA CYS A 191 23.02 8.08 9.80
C CYS A 191 24.03 8.72 10.77
N LEU A 192 24.83 9.69 10.31
CA LEU A 192 25.73 10.44 11.19
C LEU A 192 24.93 11.58 11.81
N ASP A 193 25.13 11.81 13.11
CA ASP A 193 24.62 13.00 13.78
C ASP A 193 25.44 14.25 13.41
N ASP A 194 24.96 15.44 13.81
CA ASP A 194 25.61 16.72 13.49
C ASP A 194 26.99 16.89 14.17
N ASN A 195 27.46 15.88 14.94
CA ASN A 195 28.76 15.85 15.63
C ASN A 195 29.74 14.81 15.05
N GLY A 196 29.34 14.00 14.07
CA GLY A 196 30.21 13.06 13.39
C GLY A 196 30.49 11.75 14.14
N GLU A 197 29.61 11.33 15.06
CA GLU A 197 29.72 10.00 15.71
C GLU A 197 28.75 8.96 15.11
N GLU A 198 29.17 7.69 15.12
CA GLU A 198 28.40 6.56 14.59
C GLU A 198 27.14 6.25 15.42
N ASP A 199 25.98 6.38 14.80
CA ASP A 199 24.69 6.06 15.41
C ASP A 199 24.48 4.54 15.48
N LYS A 200 24.71 3.94 16.66
CA LYS A 200 24.48 2.51 16.91
C LYS A 200 22.99 2.23 17.15
N ALA A 201 22.17 2.40 16.12
CA ALA A 201 20.79 1.94 16.10
C ALA A 201 20.70 0.55 15.43
N LYS A 202 20.26 -0.45 16.21
CA LYS A 202 20.05 -1.83 15.77
C LYS A 202 18.97 -1.92 14.70
N ASP A 203 19.19 -2.82 13.74
CA ASP A 203 18.32 -3.17 12.62
C ASP A 203 16.82 -3.21 12.99
N GLY A 204 16.06 -2.29 12.40
CA GLY A 204 14.62 -2.22 12.50
C GLY A 204 14.07 -1.41 11.33
N MET A 205 13.37 -2.08 10.40
CA MET A 205 12.68 -1.46 9.27
C MET A 205 11.55 -0.57 9.79
N ALA A 206 11.80 0.74 9.81
CA ALA A 206 10.80 1.77 10.03
C ALA A 206 10.28 2.24 8.66
N ASP A 207 9.13 1.69 8.26
CA ASP A 207 8.28 2.28 7.25
C ASP A 207 7.43 3.37 7.89
N ASP A 208 7.27 4.45 7.13
CA ASP A 208 6.70 5.71 7.56
C ASP A 208 5.20 5.68 7.31
N ARG A 209 4.44 5.40 8.39
CA ARG A 209 3.13 5.98 8.64
C ARG A 209 2.75 5.81 10.10
N SER A 210 2.47 6.94 10.73
CA SER A 210 1.92 7.17 12.06
C SER A 210 2.91 7.32 13.21
N ARG A 211 3.31 8.58 13.47
CA ARG A 211 3.43 9.08 14.85
C ARG A 211 3.04 10.55 14.94
N SER A 212 1.85 10.77 15.46
CA SER A 212 1.54 11.75 16.51
C SER A 212 0.61 11.01 17.48
N ASN A 213 0.69 11.10 18.80
CA ASN A 213 1.60 11.62 19.83
C ASN A 213 1.14 10.81 21.07
N ASP A 214 1.92 10.23 21.98
CA ASP A 214 3.03 10.77 22.75
C ASP A 214 3.85 9.61 23.36
N GLY A 215 5.13 9.88 23.68
CA GLY A 215 5.87 9.11 24.69
C GLY A 215 7.19 8.45 24.25
N VAL A 216 8.16 9.29 23.86
CA VAL A 216 9.63 9.13 23.99
C VAL A 216 10.30 7.93 23.32
N GLY A 217 11.05 8.22 22.24
CA GLY A 217 12.17 7.38 21.79
C GLY A 217 12.31 7.19 20.27
N ALA A 218 12.41 8.29 19.50
CA ALA A 218 13.14 8.40 18.22
C ALA A 218 12.89 9.80 17.65
N GLN A 219 13.87 10.71 17.75
CA GLN A 219 13.78 12.08 17.26
C GLN A 219 13.88 12.12 15.72
N SER A 220 12.74 12.04 15.04
CA SER A 220 12.60 12.62 13.69
C SER A 220 12.43 14.14 13.85
N ARG A 221 13.18 14.94 13.09
CA ARG A 221 13.23 16.40 13.20
C ARG A 221 11.88 17.02 12.80
N PHE A 222 10.99 17.26 13.76
CA PHE A 222 9.73 17.98 13.55
C PHE A 222 9.95 19.50 13.68
N THR A 223 9.77 20.26 12.59
CA THR A 223 9.62 21.72 12.68
C THR A 223 8.14 22.04 12.86
N SER A 224 7.73 22.39 14.07
CA SER A 224 6.40 22.96 14.34
C SER A 224 6.49 24.47 14.25
N ARG A 225 5.63 25.08 13.42
CA ARG A 225 5.43 26.54 13.36
C ARG A 225 3.94 26.84 13.27
N THR A 226 3.52 27.98 13.79
CA THR A 226 2.15 28.47 13.66
C THR A 226 1.93 29.12 12.30
N LEU A 227 0.70 29.02 11.76
CA LEU A 227 0.32 29.67 10.50
C LEU A 227 0.70 31.17 10.49
N ASN A 228 0.55 31.85 11.62
CA ASN A 228 0.83 33.28 11.76
C ASN A 228 2.32 33.61 11.76
N GLU A 229 3.17 32.80 12.41
CA GLU A 229 4.64 32.93 12.32
C GLU A 229 5.15 32.70 10.89
N ILE A 230 4.47 31.82 10.15
CA ILE A 230 4.84 31.49 8.77
C ILE A 230 4.43 32.61 7.79
N LEU A 231 3.27 33.21 8.00
CA LEU A 231 2.80 34.33 7.17
C LEU A 231 3.56 35.64 7.48
N SER A 232 4.02 35.84 8.71
CA SER A 232 4.81 37.03 9.08
C SER A 232 6.22 37.07 8.50
N ASP A 233 6.86 35.91 8.28
CA ASP A 233 8.20 35.81 7.66
C ASP A 233 8.20 36.19 6.16
N ASN A 234 7.03 36.21 5.51
CA ASN A 234 6.91 36.50 4.07
C ASN A 234 6.72 38.00 3.74
N ASN A 235 6.62 38.88 4.73
CA ASN A 235 6.38 40.32 4.55
C ASN A 235 7.65 41.19 4.47
N MET A 236 8.83 40.60 4.27
CA MET A 236 10.05 41.32 3.89
C MET A 236 10.44 40.95 2.45
N GLU A 237 9.75 41.55 1.47
CA GLU A 237 10.26 41.90 0.14
C GLU A 237 9.14 42.62 -0.66
N ASP A 238 9.09 43.94 -0.49
CA ASP A 238 8.60 44.96 -1.45
C ASP A 238 9.35 44.79 -2.80
N SER A 239 8.87 45.06 -4.02
CA SER A 239 7.95 46.07 -4.54
C SER A 239 7.84 45.91 -6.08
N ALA A 240 6.87 46.62 -6.69
CA ALA A 240 6.64 46.94 -8.12
C ALA A 240 5.39 46.24 -8.71
N SER A 241 4.22 46.90 -8.66
CA SER A 241 3.61 47.76 -9.72
C SER A 241 2.90 46.94 -10.81
N ASP A 242 1.74 47.27 -11.38
CA ASP A 242 0.63 48.20 -11.15
C ASP A 242 -0.44 47.80 -12.21
N CYS A 243 -1.62 48.42 -12.17
CA CYS A 243 -2.63 48.52 -13.26
C CYS A 243 -3.75 47.46 -13.40
N GLN A 244 -4.82 47.69 -12.62
CA GLN A 244 -6.15 48.16 -13.06
C GLN A 244 -7.10 47.28 -13.93
N ASN A 245 -8.24 46.95 -13.30
CA ASN A 245 -9.65 47.12 -13.71
C ASN A 245 -10.09 46.83 -15.16
N ARG A 246 -11.06 45.91 -15.35
CA ARG A 246 -12.50 46.24 -15.50
C ARG A 246 -13.40 45.00 -15.65
N SER A 247 -14.52 45.10 -14.95
CA SER A 247 -15.81 44.40 -15.03
C SER A 247 -16.34 44.05 -16.43
N GLU A 248 -17.07 42.93 -16.54
CA GLU A 248 -18.52 42.92 -16.86
C GLU A 248 -19.13 41.50 -16.80
N GLU A 249 -20.31 41.40 -16.17
CA GLU A 249 -21.20 40.24 -16.07
C GLU A 249 -21.79 39.81 -17.44
N ARG A 250 -22.20 38.53 -17.55
CA ARG A 250 -23.54 38.12 -18.02
C ARG A 250 -23.79 36.60 -17.97
N ASP A 251 -24.76 36.24 -17.13
CA ASP A 251 -25.90 35.32 -17.30
C ASP A 251 -25.72 33.91 -17.91
N GLU A 252 -26.03 32.90 -17.07
CA GLU A 252 -26.45 31.54 -17.46
C GLU A 252 -27.83 31.52 -18.16
N PRO A 253 -28.18 30.40 -18.84
CA PRO A 253 -29.13 29.48 -18.17
C PRO A 253 -28.91 27.97 -18.44
N ASP A 254 -29.12 27.17 -17.40
CA ASP A 254 -29.52 25.74 -17.37
C ASP A 254 -31.04 25.60 -17.71
N PRO A 255 -31.73 24.43 -17.74
CA PRO A 255 -31.36 23.01 -17.80
C PRO A 255 -32.12 22.18 -18.85
N GLY A 256 -31.74 20.89 -19.02
CA GLY A 256 -32.59 19.94 -19.74
C GLY A 256 -32.20 18.47 -19.60
N ALA A 257 -32.81 17.78 -18.64
CA ALA A 257 -32.71 16.34 -18.41
C ALA A 257 -33.38 15.48 -19.50
N ILE A 258 -32.77 14.33 -19.85
CA ILE A 258 -33.47 13.18 -20.44
C ILE A 258 -32.85 11.89 -19.85
N GLY A 259 -33.68 11.06 -19.22
CA GLY A 259 -33.32 9.73 -18.72
C GLY A 259 -33.92 8.59 -19.56
N ASN A 260 -33.28 7.41 -19.47
CA ASN A 260 -33.86 6.06 -19.27
C ASN A 260 -32.79 4.98 -19.58
N ARG A 261 -32.42 4.11 -18.61
CA ARG A 261 -32.93 2.72 -18.32
C ARG A 261 -32.60 1.72 -19.45
N THR A 262 -32.09 0.49 -19.25
CA THR A 262 -31.99 -0.46 -18.11
C THR A 262 -31.21 -1.71 -18.58
N HIS A 263 -30.50 -2.42 -17.68
CA HIS A 263 -30.75 -3.84 -17.30
C HIS A 263 -29.59 -4.43 -16.46
N GLU A 264 -29.79 -4.56 -15.16
CA GLU A 264 -29.00 -5.44 -14.28
C GLU A 264 -29.94 -6.50 -13.68
N GLN A 265 -29.52 -7.76 -13.70
CA GLN A 265 -30.23 -8.88 -13.08
C GLN A 265 -29.78 -9.00 -11.61
N GLU A 266 -30.67 -8.67 -10.67
CA GLU A 266 -30.46 -8.91 -9.24
C GLU A 266 -30.56 -10.40 -8.90
N ILE A 267 -29.49 -10.95 -8.31
CA ILE A 267 -29.50 -12.24 -7.61
C ILE A 267 -30.14 -12.04 -6.24
N ARG A 268 -31.31 -12.65 -5.98
CA ARG A 268 -31.97 -12.61 -4.66
C ARG A 268 -31.43 -13.69 -3.73
N PHE A 269 -30.89 -13.29 -2.59
CA PHE A 269 -30.57 -14.17 -1.46
C PHE A 269 -31.80 -14.34 -0.55
N PRO A 270 -32.09 -15.56 -0.04
CA PRO A 270 -33.22 -15.80 0.85
C PRO A 270 -33.02 -15.14 2.23
N HIS A 271 -34.06 -14.47 2.72
CA HIS A 271 -34.13 -13.78 4.02
C HIS A 271 -34.16 -14.75 5.22
N HIS A 272 -33.12 -15.54 5.45
CA HIS A 272 -32.76 -15.85 6.83
C HIS A 272 -32.02 -14.62 7.35
N LEU A 273 -32.47 -14.05 8.49
CA LEU A 273 -31.78 -12.97 9.20
C LEU A 273 -30.36 -13.45 9.52
N CYS A 274 -29.43 -13.17 8.61
CA CYS A 274 -28.03 -13.42 8.84
C CYS A 274 -27.57 -12.41 9.88
N ASP A 275 -27.11 -12.89 11.03
CA ASP A 275 -26.51 -12.02 12.04
C ASP A 275 -25.14 -11.58 11.53
N CYS A 276 -25.14 -10.45 10.83
CA CYS A 276 -23.96 -9.72 10.37
C CYS A 276 -23.67 -8.53 11.31
N ALA A 277 -24.41 -8.42 12.42
CA ALA A 277 -24.28 -7.30 13.34
C ALA A 277 -23.03 -7.47 14.22
N PRO A 278 -22.49 -6.36 14.74
CA PRO A 278 -21.44 -6.44 15.75
C PRO A 278 -21.94 -7.20 16.99
N ILE A 279 -21.18 -8.19 17.43
CA ILE A 279 -21.46 -8.88 18.69
C ILE A 279 -21.11 -8.01 19.90
N GLU A 280 -21.77 -8.22 21.03
CA GLU A 280 -21.39 -7.63 22.31
C GLU A 280 -20.35 -8.52 23.00
N ALA A 281 -19.13 -7.99 23.18
CA ALA A 281 -18.03 -8.69 23.83
C ALA A 281 -16.99 -7.68 24.33
N ASP A 282 -16.32 -8.01 25.43
CA ASP A 282 -15.20 -7.20 25.93
C ASP A 282 -13.95 -7.34 25.04
N ASP A 283 -13.01 -6.41 25.19
CA ASP A 283 -11.76 -6.39 24.43
C ASP A 283 -10.99 -7.72 24.50
N LYS A 284 -10.99 -8.35 25.68
CA LYS A 284 -10.24 -9.58 25.91
C LYS A 284 -10.83 -10.73 25.10
N ALA A 285 -12.15 -10.90 25.15
CA ALA A 285 -12.86 -11.92 24.41
C ALA A 285 -12.66 -11.75 22.90
N ARG A 286 -12.73 -10.50 22.39
CA ARG A 286 -12.48 -10.20 20.96
C ARG A 286 -11.06 -10.56 20.52
N ILE A 287 -10.05 -10.21 21.33
CA ILE A 287 -8.65 -10.55 21.01
C ILE A 287 -8.40 -12.05 21.13
N GLN A 288 -8.99 -12.71 22.13
CA GLN A 288 -8.91 -14.17 22.28
C GLN A 288 -9.62 -14.90 21.13
N PHE A 289 -10.69 -14.34 20.57
CA PHE A 289 -11.33 -14.90 19.37
C PHE A 289 -10.35 -14.95 18.20
N ALA A 290 -9.67 -13.83 17.91
CA ALA A 290 -8.65 -13.77 16.86
C ALA A 290 -7.53 -14.80 17.09
N GLN A 291 -7.18 -15.09 18.35
CA GLN A 291 -6.16 -16.09 18.70
C GLN A 291 -6.46 -17.50 18.14
N ASN A 292 -7.72 -17.86 17.88
CA ASN A 292 -8.04 -19.14 17.23
C ASN A 292 -7.49 -19.22 15.80
N LEU A 293 -7.61 -18.13 15.03
CA LEU A 293 -7.09 -18.05 13.67
C LEU A 293 -5.56 -18.02 13.67
N GLU A 294 -4.99 -17.30 14.63
CA GLU A 294 -3.54 -17.30 14.85
C GLU A 294 -2.99 -18.70 15.11
N PHE A 295 -3.69 -19.54 15.88
CA PHE A 295 -3.30 -20.93 16.04
C PHE A 295 -3.37 -21.72 14.74
N LEU A 296 -4.45 -21.56 13.97
CA LEU A 296 -4.62 -22.23 12.67
C LEU A 296 -3.48 -21.88 11.72
N GLU A 297 -3.16 -20.59 11.58
CA GLU A 297 -2.07 -20.11 10.75
C GLU A 297 -0.72 -20.56 11.27
N THR A 298 -0.47 -20.46 12.58
CA THR A 298 0.78 -20.92 13.22
C THR A 298 1.03 -22.38 12.89
N GLU A 299 0.05 -23.23 13.17
CA GLU A 299 0.17 -24.66 12.90
C GLU A 299 0.40 -24.93 11.42
N PHE A 300 -0.39 -24.30 10.55
CA PHE A 300 -0.27 -24.53 9.12
C PHE A 300 1.12 -24.15 8.59
N PHE A 301 1.56 -22.90 8.78
CA PHE A 301 2.85 -22.43 8.24
C PHE A 301 4.06 -23.12 8.86
N MET A 302 4.03 -23.41 10.17
CA MET A 302 5.13 -24.11 10.83
C MET A 302 5.23 -25.56 10.34
N ASN A 303 4.11 -26.29 10.26
CA ASN A 303 4.14 -27.66 9.79
C ASN A 303 4.54 -27.74 8.31
N VAL A 304 4.01 -26.88 7.44
CA VAL A 304 4.39 -26.85 6.01
C VAL A 304 5.90 -26.63 5.85
N THR A 305 6.49 -25.68 6.58
CA THR A 305 7.91 -25.30 6.39
C THR A 305 8.89 -26.23 7.10
N ARG A 306 8.53 -26.75 8.28
CA ARG A 306 9.45 -27.47 9.19
C ARG A 306 9.06 -28.93 9.40
N GLY A 307 7.79 -29.28 9.24
CA GLY A 307 7.22 -30.58 9.61
C GLY A 307 6.87 -30.70 11.09
N GLU A 308 6.97 -29.60 11.83
CA GLU A 308 6.75 -29.54 13.27
C GLU A 308 5.95 -28.28 13.61
N GLY A 309 4.91 -28.44 14.43
CA GLY A 309 4.02 -27.37 14.85
C GLY A 309 4.42 -26.68 16.15
N LEU A 310 3.51 -25.86 16.71
CA LEU A 310 3.79 -25.01 17.89
C LEU A 310 4.28 -25.82 19.10
N GLY A 311 3.82 -27.05 19.27
CA GLY A 311 4.17 -27.91 20.40
C GLY A 311 5.66 -28.27 20.48
N ALA A 312 6.38 -28.27 19.36
CA ALA A 312 7.82 -28.55 19.34
C ALA A 312 8.67 -27.30 19.66
N TYR A 313 8.20 -26.11 19.28
CA TYR A 313 8.98 -24.88 19.37
C TYR A 313 8.66 -24.03 20.60
N ALA A 314 7.38 -23.93 20.96
CA ALA A 314 6.90 -23.09 22.06
C ALA A 314 5.61 -23.68 22.68
N PRO A 315 5.70 -24.88 23.30
CA PRO A 315 4.55 -25.59 23.85
C PRO A 315 3.77 -24.78 24.90
N GLU A 316 4.41 -23.82 25.57
CA GLU A 316 3.76 -22.94 26.54
C GLU A 316 2.65 -22.08 25.91
N PHE A 317 2.77 -21.74 24.63
CA PHE A 317 1.76 -20.94 23.93
C PHE A 317 0.55 -21.77 23.50
N ALA A 318 0.70 -23.09 23.34
CA ALA A 318 -0.43 -23.99 23.08
C ALA A 318 -1.35 -24.14 24.31
N LYS A 319 -0.87 -23.78 25.51
CA LYS A 319 -1.62 -23.85 26.78
C LYS A 319 -2.29 -25.20 27.02
N GLY A 320 -1.58 -26.28 26.68
CA GLY A 320 -2.05 -27.67 26.83
C GLY A 320 -3.07 -28.13 25.78
N GLY A 321 -3.34 -27.34 24.73
CA GLY A 321 -4.22 -27.73 23.64
C GLY A 321 -3.65 -28.86 22.76
N PRO A 322 -4.49 -29.69 22.14
CA PRO A 322 -4.07 -30.85 21.35
C PRO A 322 -3.38 -30.45 20.03
N PRO A 323 -2.44 -31.26 19.50
CA PRO A 323 -1.80 -31.01 18.21
C PRO A 323 -2.79 -31.05 17.04
N PRO A 324 -2.51 -30.35 15.93
CA PRO A 324 -3.37 -30.38 14.75
C PRO A 324 -3.39 -31.77 14.10
N ILE A 325 -4.51 -32.11 13.47
CA ILE A 325 -4.69 -33.33 12.69
C ILE A 325 -4.10 -33.12 11.29
N GLY A 326 -3.34 -34.10 10.82
CA GLY A 326 -2.94 -34.22 9.41
C GLY A 326 -1.92 -33.19 8.91
N ALA A 327 -1.37 -32.36 9.78
CA ALA A 327 -0.35 -31.38 9.43
C ALA A 327 0.94 -32.07 8.94
N LYS A 328 1.49 -31.60 7.81
CA LYS A 328 2.67 -32.20 7.16
C LYS A 328 3.64 -31.13 6.67
N LYS A 329 4.89 -31.55 6.45
CA LYS A 329 5.88 -30.74 5.72
C LYS A 329 5.56 -30.77 4.23
N ALA A 330 5.53 -29.61 3.59
CA ALA A 330 5.33 -29.49 2.15
C ALA A 330 6.66 -29.50 1.39
N ASN A 331 6.59 -29.84 0.11
CA ASN A 331 7.71 -29.71 -0.82
C ASN A 331 7.72 -28.30 -1.44
N LEU A 332 8.41 -27.36 -0.78
CA LEU A 332 8.44 -25.94 -1.17
C LEU A 332 9.81 -25.49 -1.66
N ASP A 333 9.81 -24.45 -2.50
CA ASP A 333 11.01 -23.71 -2.86
C ASP A 333 11.70 -23.09 -1.63
N PRO A 334 13.04 -23.18 -1.49
CA PRO A 334 13.77 -22.69 -0.31
C PRO A 334 13.53 -21.21 0.02
N LEU A 335 13.33 -20.38 -1.00
CA LEU A 335 13.02 -18.96 -0.82
C LEU A 335 11.67 -18.74 -0.14
N LEU A 336 10.66 -19.56 -0.50
CA LEU A 336 9.34 -19.49 0.08
C LEU A 336 9.32 -20.02 1.52
N VAL A 337 10.15 -21.02 1.81
CA VAL A 337 10.38 -21.49 3.18
C VAL A 337 10.91 -20.36 4.07
N GLU A 338 11.87 -19.56 3.59
CA GLU A 338 12.44 -18.45 4.37
C GLU A 338 11.43 -17.32 4.60
N SER A 339 10.68 -16.92 3.56
CA SER A 339 9.61 -15.93 3.69
C SER A 339 8.50 -16.40 4.64
N SER A 340 8.19 -17.70 4.63
CA SER A 340 7.14 -18.29 5.47
C SER A 340 7.56 -18.51 6.92
N ARG A 341 8.87 -18.48 7.24
CA ARG A 341 9.37 -18.65 8.63
C ARG A 341 9.12 -17.45 9.54
N ASN A 342 8.95 -16.27 8.96
CA ASN A 342 8.56 -15.05 9.67
C ASN A 342 7.04 -14.98 9.91
N LEU A 343 6.30 -15.94 9.34
CA LEU A 343 4.89 -16.13 9.62
C LEU A 343 4.81 -16.93 10.92
N VAL A 344 4.30 -16.24 11.93
CA VAL A 344 3.68 -16.77 13.14
C VAL A 344 4.58 -17.22 14.31
N ILE A 345 4.64 -16.37 15.34
CA ILE A 345 4.15 -16.59 16.72
C ILE A 345 3.77 -15.22 17.32
N ARG A 346 2.49 -14.96 17.62
CA ARG A 346 2.03 -13.69 18.23
C ARG A 346 2.08 -13.74 19.75
N LYS A 347 3.29 -13.88 20.30
CA LYS A 347 3.58 -13.85 21.75
C LYS A 347 2.93 -12.65 22.45
N ALA A 348 2.78 -11.53 21.73
CA ALA A 348 2.12 -10.32 22.22
C ALA A 348 0.68 -10.56 22.72
N ILE A 349 -0.11 -11.41 22.05
CA ILE A 349 -1.49 -11.72 22.49
C ILE A 349 -1.47 -12.40 23.86
N VAL A 350 -0.73 -13.51 23.97
CA VAL A 350 -0.65 -14.30 25.20
C VAL A 350 -0.14 -13.44 26.37
N THR A 351 0.84 -12.58 26.11
CA THR A 351 1.47 -11.73 27.14
C THR A 351 0.57 -10.56 27.57
N LYS A 352 -0.25 -10.02 26.67
CA LYS A 352 -1.02 -8.78 26.93
C LYS A 352 -2.45 -9.01 27.41
N VAL A 353 -3.14 -10.04 26.92
CA VAL A 353 -4.56 -10.29 27.25
C VAL A 353 -4.81 -11.64 27.93
N GLY A 354 -3.77 -12.47 28.06
CA GLY A 354 -3.89 -13.84 28.53
C GLY A 354 -4.43 -14.76 27.44
N GLY A 355 -3.62 -15.72 26.99
CA GLY A 355 -4.02 -16.60 25.88
C GLY A 355 -5.09 -17.65 26.25
N ILE A 356 -5.72 -18.25 25.25
CA ILE A 356 -6.58 -19.44 25.37
C ILE A 356 -5.79 -20.73 25.03
N PRO A 357 -6.26 -21.92 25.49
CA PRO A 357 -5.78 -23.20 24.97
C PRO A 357 -5.99 -23.30 23.46
N ARG A 358 -5.00 -23.81 22.73
CA ARG A 358 -5.13 -24.11 21.30
C ARG A 358 -6.32 -25.07 21.09
N PRO A 359 -7.30 -24.76 20.23
CA PRO A 359 -8.37 -25.71 19.90
C PRO A 359 -7.82 -26.89 19.09
N LEU A 360 -8.59 -27.98 18.97
CA LEU A 360 -8.26 -29.02 18.00
C LEU A 360 -8.44 -28.44 16.59
N LEU A 361 -7.39 -28.56 15.78
CA LEU A 361 -7.35 -28.05 14.41
C LEU A 361 -7.24 -29.22 13.43
N ASP A 362 -7.93 -29.14 12.30
CA ASP A 362 -7.77 -30.09 11.20
C ASP A 362 -7.14 -29.40 9.99
N THR A 363 -5.84 -29.60 9.80
CA THR A 363 -5.08 -29.10 8.64
C THR A 363 -4.74 -30.22 7.66
N SER A 364 -5.45 -31.35 7.72
CA SER A 364 -5.23 -32.49 6.84
C SER A 364 -5.49 -32.15 5.37
N SER A 365 -4.79 -32.86 4.46
CA SER A 365 -5.03 -32.76 3.01
C SER A 365 -6.50 -33.06 2.69
N GLU A 366 -7.13 -33.99 3.42
CA GLU A 366 -8.53 -34.36 3.27
C GLU A 366 -9.49 -33.21 3.60
N ASN A 367 -9.18 -32.40 4.62
CA ASN A 367 -9.98 -31.22 4.95
C ASN A 367 -9.83 -30.12 3.89
N PHE A 368 -8.60 -29.85 3.44
CA PHE A 368 -8.37 -28.91 2.34
C PHE A 368 -9.03 -29.37 1.03
N ALA A 369 -8.98 -30.67 0.70
CA ALA A 369 -9.68 -31.21 -0.46
C ALA A 369 -11.18 -30.90 -0.42
N LYS A 370 -11.85 -31.14 0.72
CA LYS A 370 -13.27 -30.80 0.89
C LYS A 370 -13.56 -29.30 0.71
N LEU A 371 -12.69 -28.44 1.22
CA LEU A 371 -12.82 -26.99 1.06
C LEU A 371 -12.70 -26.57 -0.41
N PHE A 372 -11.70 -27.09 -1.11
CA PHE A 372 -11.46 -26.77 -2.52
C PHE A 372 -12.54 -27.36 -3.43
N ASP A 373 -13.03 -28.58 -3.14
CA ASP A 373 -14.19 -29.16 -3.82
C ASP A 373 -15.44 -28.29 -3.67
N LYS A 374 -15.68 -27.77 -2.46
CA LYS A 374 -16.78 -26.82 -2.20
C LYS A 374 -16.59 -25.51 -2.96
N ALA A 375 -15.35 -25.04 -3.13
CA ALA A 375 -15.04 -23.80 -3.84
C ALA A 375 -15.26 -23.94 -5.35
N VAL A 376 -14.77 -25.03 -5.94
CA VAL A 376 -14.91 -25.28 -7.39
C VAL A 376 -16.29 -25.83 -7.77
N GLY A 377 -17.02 -26.40 -6.82
CA GLY A 377 -18.37 -26.94 -7.00
C GLY A 377 -18.43 -28.39 -7.50
N TYR A 378 -17.30 -29.11 -7.50
CA TYR A 378 -17.20 -30.52 -7.86
C TYR A 378 -15.97 -31.15 -7.18
N CYS A 379 -15.90 -32.48 -7.15
CA CYS A 379 -14.74 -33.18 -6.58
C CYS A 379 -13.54 -33.09 -7.51
N LEU A 380 -12.44 -32.50 -7.03
CA LEU A 380 -11.17 -32.45 -7.75
C LEU A 380 -10.55 -33.86 -7.80
N ASP A 381 -10.00 -34.22 -8.96
CA ASP A 381 -9.27 -35.46 -9.17
C ASP A 381 -7.87 -35.15 -9.75
N PRO A 382 -6.79 -35.43 -9.00
CA PRO A 382 -6.76 -35.95 -7.63
C PRO A 382 -7.26 -34.93 -6.60
N PRO A 383 -7.62 -35.36 -5.38
CA PRO A 383 -8.01 -34.43 -4.30
C PRO A 383 -6.95 -33.36 -4.04
N PHE A 384 -7.38 -32.13 -3.75
CA PHE A 384 -6.46 -31.02 -3.50
C PHE A 384 -5.59 -31.28 -2.26
N ASP A 385 -4.27 -31.29 -2.46
CA ASP A 385 -3.30 -31.45 -1.38
C ASP A 385 -2.48 -30.16 -1.22
N PRO A 386 -2.62 -29.43 -0.09
CA PRO A 386 -1.87 -28.20 0.16
C PRO A 386 -0.36 -28.43 0.32
N TYR A 387 0.08 -29.68 0.54
CA TYR A 387 1.47 -30.03 0.79
C TYR A 387 2.25 -30.47 -0.45
N ALA A 388 1.55 -30.63 -1.59
CA ALA A 388 2.11 -31.26 -2.78
C ALA A 388 3.20 -30.41 -3.47
N ASN A 389 2.97 -29.10 -3.60
CA ASN A 389 3.86 -28.18 -4.31
C ASN A 389 3.63 -26.71 -3.90
N THR A 390 4.49 -25.81 -4.40
CA THR A 390 4.43 -24.36 -4.14
C THR A 390 3.07 -23.72 -4.49
N ASN A 391 2.46 -24.04 -5.64
CA ASN A 391 1.20 -23.41 -6.06
C ASN A 391 0.03 -23.85 -5.16
N ASN A 392 -0.04 -25.13 -4.83
CA ASN A 392 -1.04 -25.66 -3.89
C ASN A 392 -0.90 -25.02 -2.51
N PHE A 393 0.34 -24.90 -2.01
CA PHE A 393 0.60 -24.24 -0.73
C PHE A 393 0.18 -22.76 -0.75
N LEU A 394 0.51 -22.01 -1.81
CA LEU A 394 0.12 -20.60 -1.92
C LEU A 394 -1.40 -20.44 -1.96
N LEU A 395 -2.12 -21.30 -2.67
CA LEU A 395 -3.59 -21.29 -2.70
C LEU A 395 -4.21 -21.68 -1.36
N ALA A 396 -3.64 -22.66 -0.66
CA ALA A 396 -4.05 -23.00 0.69
C ALA A 396 -3.80 -21.85 1.68
N SER A 397 -2.67 -21.15 1.52
CA SER A 397 -2.32 -19.94 2.28
C SER A 397 -3.18 -18.73 1.90
N TYR A 398 -3.82 -18.73 0.73
CA TYR A 398 -4.82 -17.71 0.38
C TYR A 398 -6.15 -17.96 1.11
N ALA A 399 -6.52 -19.23 1.29
CA ALA A 399 -7.79 -19.61 1.89
C ALA A 399 -7.89 -19.28 3.40
N ILE A 400 -6.77 -19.38 4.14
CA ILE A 400 -6.74 -19.27 5.62
C ILE A 400 -6.46 -17.83 6.12
N PRO A 401 -5.23 -17.26 6.00
CA PRO A 401 -4.82 -15.96 6.56
C PRO A 401 -5.75 -14.78 6.33
N TYR A 402 -6.34 -14.70 5.15
CA TYR A 402 -7.19 -13.58 4.76
C TYR A 402 -8.36 -13.35 5.75
N VAL A 403 -8.90 -14.43 6.33
CA VAL A 403 -10.02 -14.37 7.28
C VAL A 403 -9.59 -13.76 8.62
N GLY A 404 -8.33 -13.96 9.04
CA GLY A 404 -7.75 -13.35 10.23
C GLY A 404 -7.62 -11.83 10.10
N LEU A 405 -7.17 -11.39 8.93
CA LEU A 405 -7.02 -9.99 8.58
C LEU A 405 -8.36 -9.23 8.61
N GLU A 406 -9.39 -9.75 7.94
CA GLU A 406 -10.75 -9.17 7.98
C GLU A 406 -11.33 -9.12 9.40
N GLY A 407 -11.00 -10.11 10.23
CA GLY A 407 -11.39 -10.15 11.63
C GLY A 407 -10.77 -9.03 12.46
N TYR A 408 -9.52 -8.65 12.19
CA TYR A 408 -8.89 -7.51 12.85
C TYR A 408 -9.52 -6.18 12.44
N VAL A 409 -9.78 -5.98 11.15
CA VAL A 409 -10.50 -4.78 10.66
C VAL A 409 -11.88 -4.68 11.31
N GLY A 410 -12.61 -5.80 11.39
CA GLY A 410 -13.91 -5.87 12.06
C GLY A 410 -13.86 -5.70 13.58
N THR A 411 -12.73 -6.03 14.23
CA THR A 411 -12.59 -5.97 15.69
C THR A 411 -12.21 -4.57 16.20
N ILE A 412 -11.29 -3.87 15.52
CA ILE A 412 -10.70 -2.60 15.97
C ILE A 412 -11.74 -1.55 16.39
N PRO A 413 -12.83 -1.30 15.64
CA PRO A 413 -13.83 -0.29 15.99
C PRO A 413 -14.50 -0.54 17.35
N PHE A 414 -14.53 -1.80 17.82
CA PHE A 414 -15.22 -2.21 19.04
C PHE A 414 -14.29 -2.45 20.23
N LEU A 415 -13.00 -2.11 20.11
CA LEU A 415 -12.05 -2.15 21.22
C LEU A 415 -12.09 -0.84 22.00
N HIS A 416 -12.36 -0.94 23.30
CA HIS A 416 -12.47 0.22 24.18
C HIS A 416 -11.12 0.66 24.76
N ASN A 417 -10.24 -0.29 25.10
CA ASN A 417 -8.96 -0.02 25.73
C ASN A 417 -7.89 0.37 24.69
N TYR A 418 -7.17 1.46 24.95
CA TYR A 418 -6.06 1.91 24.10
C TYR A 418 -5.00 0.82 23.87
N THR A 419 -4.66 0.05 24.90
CA THR A 419 -3.65 -1.01 24.82
C THR A 419 -4.11 -2.15 23.92
N SER A 420 -5.38 -2.54 24.04
CA SER A 420 -6.01 -3.54 23.19
C SER A 420 -6.06 -3.07 21.74
N ARG A 421 -6.51 -1.83 21.50
CA ARG A 421 -6.59 -1.24 20.16
C ARG A 421 -5.21 -1.11 19.51
N LYS A 422 -4.21 -0.65 20.27
CA LYS A 422 -2.82 -0.56 19.82
C LYS A 422 -2.25 -1.94 19.49
N LEU A 423 -2.50 -2.94 20.34
CA LEU A 423 -2.09 -4.33 20.09
C LEU A 423 -2.68 -4.82 18.76
N VAL A 424 -4.01 -4.76 18.62
CA VAL A 424 -4.69 -5.26 17.43
C VAL A 424 -4.30 -4.48 16.17
N ALA A 425 -4.13 -3.16 16.24
CA ALA A 425 -3.64 -2.37 15.10
C ALA A 425 -2.20 -2.75 14.69
N SER A 426 -1.33 -3.06 15.67
CA SER A 426 0.02 -3.54 15.37
C SER A 426 0.01 -4.93 14.72
N LEU A 427 -0.89 -5.79 15.18
CA LEU A 427 -1.11 -7.12 14.64
C LEU A 427 -1.68 -7.09 13.22
N LEU A 428 -2.63 -6.17 12.97
CA LEU A 428 -3.19 -5.89 11.64
C LEU A 428 -2.10 -5.53 10.63
N GLY A 429 -1.17 -4.63 10.99
CA GLY A 429 -0.08 -4.23 10.07
C GLY A 429 0.81 -5.39 9.63
N VAL A 430 1.05 -6.37 10.51
CA VAL A 430 1.79 -7.59 10.15
C VAL A 430 0.96 -8.48 9.22
N GLU A 431 -0.31 -8.75 9.57
CA GLU A 431 -1.21 -9.56 8.72
C GLU A 431 -1.37 -8.96 7.31
N SER A 432 -1.54 -7.64 7.20
CA SER A 432 -1.67 -6.96 5.91
C SER A 432 -0.41 -7.13 5.05
N GLY A 433 0.78 -7.10 5.65
CA GLY A 433 2.03 -7.36 4.93
C GLY A 433 2.13 -8.80 4.43
N GLN A 434 1.68 -9.76 5.24
CA GLN A 434 1.68 -11.18 4.91
C GLN A 434 0.70 -11.48 3.76
N ASP A 435 -0.53 -10.95 3.85
CA ASP A 435 -1.55 -11.04 2.79
C ASP A 435 -1.02 -10.44 1.47
N ALA A 436 -0.45 -9.23 1.52
CA ALA A 436 0.10 -8.58 0.32
C ALA A 436 1.22 -9.39 -0.35
N VAL A 437 2.10 -10.03 0.44
CA VAL A 437 3.16 -10.90 -0.10
C VAL A 437 2.57 -12.14 -0.75
N LEU A 438 1.64 -12.83 -0.08
CA LEU A 438 0.99 -14.03 -0.62
C LEU A 438 0.21 -13.71 -1.90
N ARG A 439 -0.58 -12.63 -1.90
CA ARG A 439 -1.35 -12.17 -3.07
C ARG A 439 -0.43 -11.73 -4.20
N ALA A 440 0.69 -11.07 -3.93
CA ALA A 440 1.66 -10.70 -4.97
C ALA A 440 2.28 -11.94 -5.63
N LEU A 441 2.71 -12.93 -4.84
CA LEU A 441 3.26 -14.19 -5.34
C LEU A 441 2.24 -14.97 -6.18
N LEU A 442 0.98 -15.00 -5.75
CA LEU A 442 -0.10 -15.61 -6.52
C LEU A 442 -0.42 -14.81 -7.79
N TYR A 443 -0.38 -13.48 -7.74
CA TYR A 443 -0.66 -12.61 -8.88
C TYR A 443 0.39 -12.76 -9.98
N GLU A 444 1.68 -12.92 -9.63
CA GLU A 444 2.74 -13.25 -10.60
C GLU A 444 2.42 -14.55 -11.38
N LYS A 445 1.66 -15.45 -10.75
CA LYS A 445 1.25 -16.75 -11.27
C LYS A 445 -0.20 -16.78 -11.74
N ALA A 446 -0.89 -15.65 -11.81
CA ALA A 446 -2.34 -15.58 -12.00
C ALA A 446 -2.83 -16.38 -13.22
N CYS A 447 -2.08 -16.35 -14.33
CA CYS A 447 -2.40 -17.04 -15.57
C CYS A 447 -1.84 -18.47 -15.67
N GLU A 448 -1.04 -18.93 -14.69
CA GLU A 448 -0.53 -20.30 -14.65
C GLU A 448 -1.67 -21.26 -14.27
N LYS A 449 -1.70 -22.44 -14.91
CA LYS A 449 -2.58 -23.54 -14.51
C LYS A 449 -1.98 -24.25 -13.29
N VAL A 450 -2.85 -24.64 -12.37
CA VAL A 450 -2.46 -25.35 -11.15
C VAL A 450 -2.46 -26.84 -11.44
N GLU A 451 -1.32 -27.38 -11.84
CA GLU A 451 -1.20 -28.81 -12.15
C GLU A 451 -1.64 -29.70 -10.97
N PRO A 452 -2.43 -30.76 -11.21
CA PRO A 452 -2.88 -31.29 -12.52
C PRO A 452 -4.25 -30.74 -12.99
N TYR A 453 -4.77 -29.70 -12.32
CA TYR A 453 -6.08 -29.14 -12.61
C TYR A 453 -6.03 -28.18 -13.80
N ASP A 454 -7.07 -28.25 -14.64
CA ASP A 454 -7.24 -27.32 -15.76
C ASP A 454 -7.85 -25.97 -15.30
N ILE A 455 -7.32 -25.41 -14.23
CA ILE A 455 -7.83 -24.21 -13.56
C ILE A 455 -6.64 -23.27 -13.30
N THR A 456 -6.80 -21.98 -13.61
CA THR A 456 -5.75 -20.99 -13.36
C THR A 456 -5.67 -20.62 -11.89
N VAL A 457 -4.52 -20.08 -11.45
CA VAL A 457 -4.37 -19.53 -10.10
C VAL A 457 -5.41 -18.43 -9.83
N ALA A 458 -5.64 -17.53 -10.78
CA ALA A 458 -6.64 -16.48 -10.65
C ALA A 458 -8.05 -17.06 -10.44
N ASP A 459 -8.45 -18.04 -11.26
CA ASP A 459 -9.77 -18.67 -11.16
C ASP A 459 -9.95 -19.38 -9.82
N PHE A 460 -8.93 -20.11 -9.35
CA PHE A 460 -8.95 -20.72 -8.03
C PHE A 460 -9.16 -19.68 -6.93
N THR A 461 -8.43 -18.57 -6.94
CA THR A 461 -8.63 -17.51 -5.93
C THR A 461 -10.02 -16.91 -5.98
N ASN A 462 -10.57 -16.65 -7.17
CA ASN A 462 -11.93 -16.16 -7.34
C ASN A 462 -12.98 -17.13 -6.77
N MET A 463 -12.81 -18.43 -7.02
CA MET A 463 -13.70 -19.48 -6.48
C MET A 463 -13.60 -19.60 -4.95
N ILE A 464 -12.39 -19.50 -4.39
CA ILE A 464 -12.18 -19.49 -2.93
C ILE A 464 -12.86 -18.27 -2.30
N SER A 465 -12.72 -17.08 -2.89
CA SER A 465 -13.39 -15.89 -2.38
C SER A 465 -14.91 -15.97 -2.47
N GLY A 466 -15.42 -16.51 -3.58
CA GLY A 466 -16.85 -16.79 -3.75
C GLY A 466 -17.38 -17.73 -2.66
N LEU A 467 -16.63 -18.78 -2.32
CA LEU A 467 -16.98 -19.68 -1.23
C LEU A 467 -17.01 -18.96 0.12
N ARG A 468 -15.99 -18.15 0.45
CA ARG A 468 -15.96 -17.43 1.75
C ARG A 468 -17.12 -16.45 1.89
N ASN A 469 -17.47 -15.72 0.84
CA ASN A 469 -18.65 -14.85 0.83
C ASN A 469 -19.95 -15.66 1.02
N LYS A 470 -20.08 -16.80 0.32
CA LYS A 470 -21.23 -17.70 0.46
C LYS A 470 -21.37 -18.25 1.87
N LEU A 471 -20.29 -18.72 2.48
CA LEU A 471 -20.30 -19.28 3.84
C LEU A 471 -20.60 -18.22 4.89
N ALA A 472 -19.99 -17.03 4.80
CA ALA A 472 -20.26 -15.96 5.76
C ALA A 472 -21.70 -15.43 5.71
N ASN A 473 -22.34 -15.52 4.53
CA ASN A 473 -23.72 -15.12 4.29
C ASN A 473 -24.00 -13.63 4.55
N CYS A 474 -23.00 -12.76 4.38
CA CYS A 474 -23.06 -11.32 4.71
C CYS A 474 -22.54 -10.42 3.57
N GLY A 475 -22.88 -10.77 2.33
CA GLY A 475 -22.50 -10.02 1.14
C GLY A 475 -21.06 -10.28 0.66
N ILE A 476 -20.59 -9.45 -0.27
CA ILE A 476 -19.24 -9.53 -0.83
C ILE A 476 -18.29 -8.76 0.08
N LYS A 477 -17.35 -9.50 0.67
CA LYS A 477 -16.29 -8.95 1.54
C LYS A 477 -14.91 -9.49 1.18
N ASP A 478 -14.84 -10.20 0.06
CA ASP A 478 -13.63 -10.88 -0.35
C ASP A 478 -13.69 -11.15 -1.84
N GLU A 479 -12.55 -10.95 -2.49
CA GLU A 479 -12.41 -10.99 -3.93
C GLU A 479 -11.05 -11.60 -4.26
N GLY A 480 -11.03 -12.37 -5.36
CA GLY A 480 -9.81 -13.01 -5.86
C GLY A 480 -8.81 -12.00 -6.40
N LEU A 481 -7.76 -12.50 -7.05
CA LEU A 481 -6.61 -11.67 -7.47
C LEU A 481 -6.93 -10.70 -8.62
N ILE A 482 -7.95 -11.02 -9.41
CA ILE A 482 -8.36 -10.26 -10.59
C ILE A 482 -9.86 -10.03 -10.50
N VAL A 483 -10.25 -8.76 -10.53
CA VAL A 483 -11.65 -8.31 -10.45
C VAL A 483 -12.01 -7.44 -11.66
N PRO A 484 -13.31 -7.34 -12.02
CA PRO A 484 -13.79 -6.32 -12.95
C PRO A 484 -13.35 -4.92 -12.52
N LEU A 485 -13.19 -4.03 -13.49
CA LEU A 485 -12.71 -2.66 -13.22
C LEU A 485 -13.65 -1.90 -12.27
N GLU A 486 -14.97 -2.15 -12.34
CA GLU A 486 -15.96 -1.54 -11.45
C GLU A 486 -15.89 -1.99 -9.98
N LEU A 487 -15.20 -3.10 -9.69
CA LEU A 487 -15.04 -3.61 -8.32
C LEU A 487 -13.65 -3.30 -7.74
N GLY A 488 -12.67 -3.06 -8.60
CA GLY A 488 -11.33 -2.73 -8.13
C GLY A 488 -11.24 -1.37 -7.44
N ALA A 489 -10.20 -1.20 -6.64
CA ALA A 489 -9.94 0.02 -5.88
C ALA A 489 -10.06 1.30 -6.74
N GLU A 490 -10.87 2.25 -6.27
CA GLU A 490 -11.24 3.50 -6.95
C GLU A 490 -11.86 3.33 -8.34
N ASN A 491 -12.30 2.13 -8.72
CA ASN A 491 -12.73 1.75 -10.07
C ASN A 491 -11.61 1.91 -11.13
N ARG A 492 -10.35 1.74 -10.72
CA ARG A 492 -9.16 2.08 -11.53
C ARG A 492 -8.19 0.94 -11.79
N THR A 493 -8.39 -0.21 -11.15
CA THR A 493 -7.53 -1.39 -11.27
C THR A 493 -8.38 -2.63 -11.46
N THR A 494 -7.89 -3.59 -12.23
CA THR A 494 -8.42 -4.96 -12.26
C THR A 494 -7.58 -5.91 -11.41
N SER A 495 -6.39 -5.48 -11.00
CA SER A 495 -5.54 -6.18 -10.04
C SER A 495 -6.07 -5.93 -8.62
N ASN A 496 -6.19 -7.00 -7.87
CA ASN A 496 -6.60 -6.99 -6.47
C ASN A 496 -5.49 -7.58 -5.58
N VAL A 497 -4.22 -7.26 -5.86
CA VAL A 497 -3.08 -7.70 -5.02
C VAL A 497 -3.19 -7.15 -3.60
N LEU A 498 -3.65 -5.90 -3.47
CA LEU A 498 -4.07 -5.31 -2.20
C LEU A 498 -5.59 -5.40 -2.17
N SER A 499 -6.14 -6.32 -1.39
CA SER A 499 -7.59 -6.48 -1.31
C SER A 499 -8.23 -5.24 -0.73
N ALA A 500 -9.14 -4.61 -1.47
CA ALA A 500 -9.88 -3.44 -1.00
C ALA A 500 -11.16 -3.25 -1.81
N ASP A 501 -12.16 -2.64 -1.19
CA ASP A 501 -13.37 -2.20 -1.87
C ASP A 501 -13.09 -1.04 -2.84
N THR A 502 -14.14 -0.58 -3.52
CA THR A 502 -14.06 0.55 -4.46
C THR A 502 -13.63 1.87 -3.80
N ASN A 503 -13.68 1.98 -2.48
CA ASN A 503 -13.16 3.12 -1.70
C ASN A 503 -11.71 2.93 -1.23
N SER A 504 -11.04 1.87 -1.67
CA SER A 504 -9.72 1.45 -1.19
C SER A 504 -9.69 1.12 0.30
N LEU A 505 -10.82 0.64 0.86
CA LEU A 505 -10.92 0.20 2.24
C LEU A 505 -10.91 -1.32 2.32
N TYR A 506 -10.18 -1.85 3.30
CA TYR A 506 -10.16 -3.30 3.55
C TYR A 506 -11.49 -3.77 4.14
N TYR A 507 -11.89 -4.98 3.80
CA TYR A 507 -13.14 -5.57 4.25
C TYR A 507 -13.12 -5.96 5.73
N ALA A 508 -14.30 -5.94 6.36
CA ALA A 508 -14.48 -6.25 7.77
C ALA A 508 -15.45 -7.41 7.97
N ARG A 509 -15.03 -8.44 8.71
CA ARG A 509 -15.91 -9.54 9.13
C ARG A 509 -16.11 -9.58 10.64
N THR A 510 -17.32 -9.92 11.04
CA THR A 510 -17.68 -10.20 12.42
C THR A 510 -17.28 -11.62 12.82
N PRO A 511 -17.18 -11.92 14.13
CA PRO A 511 -16.87 -13.27 14.58
C PRO A 511 -17.82 -14.38 14.08
N PRO A 512 -19.16 -14.19 14.01
CA PRO A 512 -20.05 -15.17 13.41
C PRO A 512 -19.73 -15.45 11.94
N GLU A 513 -19.48 -14.40 11.13
CA GLU A 513 -19.08 -14.57 9.72
C GLU A 513 -17.81 -15.42 9.59
N ILE A 514 -16.83 -15.17 10.44
CA ILE A 514 -15.57 -15.92 10.48
C ILE A 514 -15.83 -17.38 10.87
N LEU A 515 -16.61 -17.63 11.93
CA LEU A 515 -16.94 -18.99 12.39
C LEU A 515 -17.63 -19.79 11.28
N ARG A 516 -18.61 -19.21 10.58
CA ARG A 516 -19.28 -19.84 9.43
C ARG A 516 -18.29 -20.27 8.33
N ILE A 517 -17.29 -19.44 8.05
CA ILE A 517 -16.23 -19.74 7.07
C ILE A 517 -15.34 -20.87 7.58
N VAL A 518 -14.77 -20.73 8.78
CA VAL A 518 -13.74 -21.68 9.26
C VAL A 518 -14.32 -23.02 9.73
N TYR A 519 -15.62 -23.07 10.03
CA TYR A 519 -16.36 -24.31 10.24
C TYR A 519 -16.84 -24.95 8.93
N GLY A 520 -16.89 -24.18 7.84
CA GLY A 520 -17.02 -24.67 6.47
C GLY A 520 -18.45 -24.99 6.00
N ASP A 521 -19.46 -24.91 6.86
CA ASP A 521 -20.85 -25.22 6.54
C ASP A 521 -21.78 -24.00 6.50
N GLY A 522 -21.26 -22.81 6.76
CA GLY A 522 -22.05 -21.57 6.72
C GLY A 522 -22.91 -21.34 7.96
N ASP A 523 -22.64 -22.08 9.04
CA ASP A 523 -23.36 -22.02 10.31
C ASP A 523 -22.36 -21.95 11.47
N GLU A 524 -22.37 -20.83 12.20
CA GLU A 524 -21.49 -20.54 13.33
C GLU A 524 -21.76 -21.43 14.56
N HIS A 525 -22.88 -22.17 14.57
CA HIS A 525 -23.26 -23.08 15.65
C HIS A 525 -22.85 -24.54 15.36
N LYS A 526 -22.26 -24.82 14.20
CA LYS A 526 -21.87 -26.18 13.78
C LYS A 526 -20.36 -26.24 13.53
N PRO A 527 -19.56 -26.62 14.55
CA PRO A 527 -18.14 -26.90 14.37
C PRO A 527 -17.87 -27.91 13.25
N GLY A 528 -16.73 -27.73 12.58
CA GLY A 528 -16.36 -28.50 11.41
C GLY A 528 -15.11 -27.94 10.76
N ALA A 529 -14.79 -28.47 9.58
CA ALA A 529 -13.63 -28.09 8.77
C ALA A 529 -12.36 -27.88 9.60
N PHE A 530 -11.83 -26.64 9.68
CA PHE A 530 -10.58 -26.36 10.39
C PHE A 530 -10.69 -26.46 11.91
N PHE A 531 -11.89 -26.44 12.47
CA PHE A 531 -12.16 -26.50 13.91
C PHE A 531 -13.20 -27.59 14.20
N PRO A 532 -12.83 -28.88 14.10
CA PRO A 532 -13.77 -30.00 14.23
C PRO A 532 -14.51 -30.06 15.59
N GLU A 533 -13.88 -29.60 16.66
CA GLU A 533 -14.48 -29.51 18.01
C GLU A 533 -14.89 -28.07 18.40
N GLY A 534 -14.74 -27.13 17.48
CA GLY A 534 -15.07 -25.73 17.66
C GLY A 534 -13.88 -24.88 18.13
N ALA A 535 -13.97 -23.59 17.87
CA ALA A 535 -13.01 -22.62 18.35
C ALA A 535 -13.16 -22.39 19.87
N ASN A 536 -12.08 -21.95 20.53
CA ASN A 536 -12.05 -21.71 21.96
C ASN A 536 -12.31 -20.23 22.33
N GLY A 537 -12.65 -19.99 23.59
CA GLY A 537 -12.92 -18.66 24.15
C GLY A 537 -14.41 -18.35 24.29
N ASN A 538 -14.72 -17.18 24.85
CA ASN A 538 -16.10 -16.83 25.21
C ASN A 538 -17.00 -16.63 23.98
N ILE A 539 -16.48 -16.03 22.91
CA ILE A 539 -17.26 -15.73 21.71
C ILE A 539 -17.70 -17.02 21.00
N PRO A 540 -16.81 -17.94 20.60
CA PRO A 540 -17.27 -19.16 19.92
C PRO A 540 -18.19 -20.01 20.79
N ARG A 541 -17.91 -20.12 22.09
CA ARG A 541 -18.74 -20.89 23.03
C ARG A 541 -20.13 -20.31 23.24
N ALA A 542 -20.35 -19.02 22.98
CA ALA A 542 -21.68 -18.43 23.04
C ALA A 542 -22.59 -18.91 21.89
N HIS A 543 -22.01 -19.48 20.82
CA HIS A 543 -22.71 -20.05 19.68
C HIS A 543 -22.84 -21.59 19.73
N LEU A 544 -22.30 -22.26 20.75
CA LEU A 544 -22.26 -23.73 20.83
C LEU A 544 -23.20 -24.31 21.90
#